data_AF-A0A5C6PAD7-F1
#
_entry.id   AF-A0A5C6PAD7-F1
#
_cell.length_a   1.000
_cell.length_b   1.000
_cell.length_c   1.000
_cell.angle_alpha   90.00
_cell.angle_beta   90.00
_cell.angle_gamma   90.00
#
_symmetry.space_group_name_H-M   'P 1'
#
loop_
_entity.id
_entity.type
_entity.pdbx_description
1 polymer ?
#
loop_
_entity_poly.entity_id
_entity_poly.type
_entity_poly.pdbx_seq_one_letter_code
_entity_poly.pdbx_strand_id
1 'polypeptide(L)'
;MLAGMDGSSHDETFSLPQAFVATGTNLSLQFFPAHQHSDQRQVPTREYVDFERETGKVYLRAPMILNGVCVIWRGWIDLHRLDGMGYLEYDEERAQHEDALAQAAFEEARRRTRDFEDRDRSHREDLESRRQQNSSPGSDVGNIDAGQKMC
;
A
#
# COMPACT_ATOMS: atom_id res chain seq x y z
N MET A 1 -28.15 -20.96 50.34
CA MET A 1 -27.15 -21.94 49.85
C MET A 1 -27.73 -22.49 48.55
N LEU A 2 -27.49 -21.89 47.39
CA LEU A 2 -26.28 -21.99 46.55
C LEU A 2 -25.81 -23.42 46.27
N ALA A 3 -25.96 -23.79 44.98
CA ALA A 3 -25.14 -24.63 44.09
C ALA A 3 -26.09 -25.52 43.28
N GLY A 4 -26.09 -25.58 41.95
CA GLY A 4 -25.22 -25.04 40.91
C GLY A 4 -25.56 -25.87 39.68
N MET A 5 -26.30 -25.30 38.74
CA MET A 5 -26.50 -25.87 37.41
C MET A 5 -25.73 -24.98 36.47
N ASP A 6 -24.51 -25.40 36.19
CA ASP A 6 -23.60 -24.91 35.17
C ASP A 6 -24.17 -25.21 33.79
N GLY A 7 -25.18 -24.42 33.40
CA GLY A 7 -25.60 -24.31 32.01
C GLY A 7 -24.57 -23.50 31.24
N SER A 8 -23.58 -24.20 30.69
CA SER A 8 -22.65 -23.71 29.66
C SER A 8 -23.40 -22.89 28.60
N SER A 9 -23.35 -21.58 28.72
CA SER A 9 -23.58 -20.68 27.59
C SER A 9 -22.23 -20.49 26.92
N HIS A 10 -21.94 -21.38 25.97
CA HIS A 10 -20.96 -21.09 24.92
C HIS A 10 -21.49 -19.86 24.18
N ASP A 11 -21.03 -18.66 24.58
CA ASP A 11 -20.91 -17.57 23.63
C ASP A 11 -19.67 -17.88 22.78
N GLU A 12 -19.79 -18.89 21.93
CA GLU A 12 -18.98 -18.92 20.72
C GLU A 12 -19.55 -17.82 19.84
N THR A 13 -19.06 -16.60 20.05
CA THR A 13 -19.16 -15.54 19.06
C THR A 13 -18.43 -16.07 17.84
N PHE A 14 -19.18 -16.76 16.97
CA PHE A 14 -18.74 -17.16 15.65
C PHE A 14 -18.43 -15.83 14.95
N SER A 15 -17.17 -15.42 14.95
CA SER A 15 -16.71 -14.23 14.25
C SER A 15 -16.77 -14.54 12.76
N LEU A 16 -17.98 -14.63 12.22
CA LEU A 16 -18.18 -14.60 10.79
C LEU A 16 -17.51 -13.30 10.32
N PRO A 17 -16.59 -13.34 9.34
CA PRO A 17 -15.83 -12.17 8.86
C PRO A 17 -16.72 -11.17 8.10
N GLN A 18 -18.00 -11.11 8.45
CA GLN A 18 -19.08 -10.48 7.74
C GLN A 18 -19.64 -9.34 8.60
N ALA A 19 -19.43 -8.10 8.16
CA ALA A 19 -19.94 -6.91 8.82
C ALA A 19 -21.17 -6.39 8.06
N PHE A 20 -22.30 -6.18 8.74
CA PHE A 20 -23.49 -5.62 8.10
C PHE A 20 -23.36 -4.11 7.94
N VAL A 21 -23.80 -3.58 6.79
CA VAL A 21 -23.83 -2.13 6.55
C VAL A 21 -25.15 -1.59 7.11
N ALA A 22 -25.08 -0.80 8.18
CA ALA A 22 -26.24 -0.15 8.76
C ALA A 22 -26.79 0.96 7.85
N THR A 23 -28.10 1.19 7.91
CA THR A 23 -28.78 2.32 7.28
C THR A 23 -28.21 3.63 7.84
N GLY A 24 -27.42 4.34 7.03
CA GLY A 24 -26.71 5.55 7.43
C GLY A 24 -25.25 5.61 6.95
N THR A 25 -24.65 4.46 6.62
CA THR A 25 -23.33 4.41 5.97
C THR A 25 -23.50 4.61 4.46
N ASN A 26 -22.86 5.64 3.90
CA ASN A 26 -22.92 5.91 2.46
C ASN A 26 -21.68 5.30 1.76
N LEU A 27 -21.92 4.36 0.84
CA LEU A 27 -20.89 3.78 -0.03
C LEU A 27 -21.27 4.08 -1.49
N SER A 28 -20.41 4.81 -2.20
CA SER A 28 -20.60 5.05 -3.63
C SER A 28 -19.93 3.94 -4.42
N LEU A 29 -20.73 3.07 -5.04
CA LEU A 29 -20.25 1.98 -5.87
C LEU A 29 -20.33 2.40 -7.34
N GLN A 30 -19.17 2.51 -7.99
CA GLN A 30 -19.09 2.86 -9.40
C GLN A 30 -18.66 1.63 -10.19
N PHE A 31 -19.59 1.11 -10.99
CA PHE A 31 -19.34 -0.02 -11.89
C PHE A 31 -19.04 0.52 -13.29
N PHE A 32 -17.78 0.43 -13.72
CA PHE A 32 -17.36 0.93 -15.03
C PHE A 32 -17.56 -0.13 -16.12
N PRO A 33 -18.13 0.21 -17.29
CA PRO A 33 -18.15 -0.68 -18.43
C PRO A 33 -16.74 -0.86 -19.00
N ALA A 34 -16.43 -2.07 -19.48
CA ALA A 34 -15.10 -2.57 -19.83
C ALA A 34 -14.28 -1.73 -20.84
N HIS A 35 -14.85 -0.70 -21.45
CA HIS A 35 -14.32 -0.04 -22.64
C HIS A 35 -13.67 1.33 -22.37
N GLN A 36 -13.43 1.72 -21.11
CA GLN A 36 -12.89 3.05 -20.78
C GLN A 36 -11.49 3.08 -20.13
N HIS A 37 -10.85 1.96 -19.81
CA HIS A 37 -9.50 1.99 -19.23
C HIS A 37 -8.53 1.08 -19.99
N SER A 38 -7.53 1.70 -20.63
CA SER A 38 -6.53 1.07 -21.48
C SER A 38 -5.35 0.44 -20.74
N ASP A 39 -5.36 0.35 -19.42
CA ASP A 39 -4.29 -0.33 -18.68
C ASP A 39 -4.82 -1.03 -17.43
N GLN A 40 -4.56 -2.34 -17.40
CA GLN A 40 -4.65 -3.31 -16.32
C GLN A 40 -5.96 -3.44 -15.50
N ARG A 41 -6.55 -4.63 -15.65
CA ARG A 41 -7.34 -5.38 -14.66
C ARG A 41 -8.66 -4.74 -14.21
N GLN A 42 -9.72 -4.98 -14.97
CA GLN A 42 -10.92 -5.68 -14.48
C GLN A 42 -11.90 -5.83 -15.65
N VAL A 43 -12.06 -7.07 -16.11
CA VAL A 43 -13.19 -7.42 -16.97
C VAL A 43 -14.44 -7.33 -16.09
N PRO A 44 -15.53 -6.64 -16.48
CA PRO A 44 -16.78 -6.70 -15.75
C PRO A 44 -17.40 -8.06 -16.02
N THR A 45 -16.96 -9.05 -15.25
CA THR A 45 -17.55 -10.38 -15.25
C THR A 45 -18.90 -10.27 -14.54
N ARG A 46 -19.88 -11.08 -14.97
CA ARG A 46 -21.19 -11.31 -14.31
C ARG A 46 -21.12 -11.47 -12.78
N GLU A 47 -19.92 -11.74 -12.26
CA GLU A 47 -19.64 -11.84 -10.83
C GLU A 47 -19.89 -10.56 -10.02
N TYR A 48 -19.86 -9.38 -10.64
CA TYR A 48 -20.01 -8.09 -9.93
C TYR A 48 -21.44 -7.55 -9.94
N VAL A 49 -22.21 -7.82 -11.01
CA VAL A 49 -23.60 -7.38 -11.17
C VAL A 49 -24.40 -8.53 -11.78
N ASP A 50 -25.37 -9.03 -11.02
CA ASP A 50 -26.18 -10.20 -11.41
C ASP A 50 -27.68 -9.87 -11.30
N PHE A 51 -28.34 -9.81 -12.45
CA PHE A 51 -29.79 -9.62 -12.58
C PHE A 51 -30.56 -10.94 -12.77
N GLU A 52 -29.85 -12.05 -13.02
CA GLU A 52 -30.47 -13.34 -13.36
C GLU A 52 -30.71 -14.20 -12.13
N ARG A 53 -30.03 -13.91 -11.02
CA ARG A 53 -30.14 -14.69 -9.78
C ARG A 53 -31.55 -14.71 -9.18
N GLU A 54 -32.27 -13.60 -9.21
CA GLU A 54 -33.64 -13.51 -8.68
C GLU A 54 -34.42 -12.41 -9.41
N THR A 55 -35.62 -12.73 -9.91
CA THR A 55 -36.44 -11.77 -10.64
C THR A 55 -36.88 -10.62 -9.74
N GLY A 56 -36.62 -9.40 -10.17
CA GLY A 56 -36.95 -8.19 -9.41
C GLY A 56 -35.86 -7.75 -8.43
N LYS A 57 -34.73 -8.46 -8.35
CA LYS A 57 -33.55 -8.04 -7.58
C LYS A 57 -32.30 -7.99 -8.44
N VAL A 58 -31.38 -7.13 -8.07
CA VAL A 58 -30.01 -7.11 -8.58
C VAL A 58 -29.06 -7.45 -7.45
N TYR A 59 -28.19 -8.43 -7.66
CA TYR A 59 -27.12 -8.77 -6.74
C TYR A 59 -25.84 -8.07 -7.18
N LEU A 60 -25.12 -7.55 -6.20
CA LEU A 60 -23.95 -6.73 -6.41
C LEU A 60 -22.79 -7.25 -5.57
N ARG A 61 -21.60 -7.25 -6.16
CA ARG A 61 -20.33 -7.55 -5.50
C ARG A 61 -19.34 -6.47 -5.91
N ALA A 62 -18.70 -5.82 -4.95
CA ALA A 62 -17.77 -4.72 -5.19
C ALA A 62 -16.55 -4.83 -4.26
N PRO A 63 -15.37 -5.22 -4.78
CA PRO A 63 -14.17 -5.29 -3.96
C PRO A 63 -13.55 -3.89 -3.81
N MET A 64 -13.18 -3.49 -2.59
CA MET A 64 -12.73 -2.14 -2.25
C MET A 64 -11.73 -2.13 -1.08
N ILE A 65 -11.01 -1.02 -0.94
CA ILE A 65 -10.11 -0.78 0.20
C ILE A 65 -10.75 0.30 1.06
N LEU A 66 -11.18 -0.06 2.28
CA LEU A 66 -11.76 0.88 3.24
C LEU A 66 -10.77 1.11 4.38
N ASN A 67 -10.28 2.35 4.53
CA ASN A 67 -9.32 2.72 5.58
C ASN A 67 -8.09 1.80 5.64
N GLY A 68 -7.60 1.32 4.49
CA GLY A 68 -6.47 0.38 4.40
C GLY A 68 -6.83 -1.10 4.59
N VAL A 69 -8.10 -1.44 4.81
CA VAL A 69 -8.57 -2.81 4.92
C VAL A 69 -9.19 -3.27 3.61
N CYS A 70 -8.68 -4.36 3.05
CA CYS A 70 -9.25 -4.98 1.86
C CYS A 70 -10.56 -5.70 2.22
N VAL A 71 -11.65 -5.30 1.58
CA VAL A 71 -12.98 -5.85 1.81
C VAL A 71 -13.74 -6.04 0.50
N ILE A 72 -14.69 -6.95 0.49
CA ILE A 72 -15.66 -7.12 -0.58
C ILE A 72 -17.03 -6.73 -0.03
N TRP A 73 -17.64 -5.71 -0.61
CA TRP A 73 -19.05 -5.43 -0.37
C TRP A 73 -19.91 -6.37 -1.21
N ARG A 74 -20.90 -6.99 -0.56
CA ARG A 74 -21.87 -7.87 -1.21
C ARG A 74 -23.26 -7.48 -0.76
N GLY A 75 -24.19 -7.44 -1.69
CA GLY A 75 -25.57 -7.08 -1.37
C GLY A 75 -26.52 -7.35 -2.51
N TRP A 76 -27.78 -7.01 -2.27
CA TRP A 76 -28.82 -7.01 -3.28
C TRP A 76 -29.68 -5.77 -3.13
N ILE A 77 -30.29 -5.35 -4.24
CA ILE A 77 -31.24 -4.24 -4.29
C ILE A 77 -32.50 -4.72 -5.01
N ASP A 78 -33.67 -4.44 -4.44
CA ASP A 78 -34.97 -4.62 -5.06
C ASP A 78 -35.19 -3.53 -6.13
N LEU A 79 -35.48 -3.94 -7.36
CA LEU A 79 -35.61 -3.04 -8.51
C LEU A 79 -36.87 -2.17 -8.45
N HIS A 80 -37.89 -2.56 -7.68
CA HIS A 80 -39.14 -1.82 -7.55
C HIS A 80 -39.13 -0.89 -6.34
N ARG A 81 -38.62 -1.37 -5.20
CA ARG A 81 -38.61 -0.63 -3.94
C ARG A 81 -37.37 0.22 -3.75
N LEU A 82 -36.31 -0.04 -4.53
CA LEU A 82 -35.00 0.60 -4.42
C LEU A 82 -34.41 0.49 -3.00
N ASP A 83 -34.81 -0.54 -2.25
CA ASP A 83 -34.22 -0.91 -0.98
C ASP A 83 -33.38 -2.18 -1.14
N GLY A 84 -32.58 -2.48 -0.15
CA GLY A 84 -31.64 -3.57 -0.26
C GLY A 84 -30.96 -3.88 1.06
N MET A 85 -30.17 -4.94 1.04
CA MET A 85 -29.31 -5.31 2.14
C MET A 85 -27.92 -5.63 1.61
N GLY A 86 -26.91 -5.25 2.38
CA GLY A 86 -25.53 -5.51 2.05
C GLY A 86 -24.65 -5.61 3.28
N TYR A 87 -23.51 -6.25 3.08
CA TYR A 87 -22.52 -6.52 4.10
C TYR A 87 -21.12 -6.47 3.47
N LEU A 88 -20.10 -6.34 4.32
CA LEU A 88 -18.70 -6.36 3.96
C LEU A 88 -18.10 -7.70 4.41
N GLU A 89 -17.35 -8.35 3.54
CA GLU A 89 -16.51 -9.50 3.87
C GLU A 89 -15.04 -9.06 3.81
N TYR A 90 -14.21 -9.54 4.74
CA TYR A 90 -12.77 -9.35 4.64
C TYR A 90 -12.20 -10.14 3.44
N ASP A 91 -11.34 -9.49 2.65
CA ASP A 91 -10.69 -10.10 1.48
C ASP A 91 -9.22 -10.39 1.80
N GLU A 92 -8.96 -11.58 2.33
CA GLU A 92 -7.62 -11.99 2.75
C GLU A 92 -6.64 -12.09 1.57
N GLU A 93 -7.09 -12.62 0.43
CA GLU A 93 -6.26 -12.79 -0.75
C GLU A 93 -5.80 -11.43 -1.28
N ARG A 94 -6.72 -10.48 -1.44
CA ARG A 94 -6.35 -9.11 -1.83
C ARG A 94 -5.53 -8.42 -0.77
N ALA A 95 -5.82 -8.61 0.51
CA ALA A 95 -5.03 -8.02 1.59
C ALA A 95 -3.56 -8.46 1.50
N GLN A 96 -3.29 -9.75 1.27
CA GLN A 96 -1.92 -10.26 1.10
C GLN A 96 -1.25 -9.68 -0.15
N HIS A 97 -1.99 -9.57 -1.27
CA HIS A 97 -1.45 -9.02 -2.51
C HIS A 97 -1.10 -7.53 -2.39
N GLU A 98 -2.01 -6.74 -1.83
CA GLU A 98 -1.83 -5.30 -1.60
C GLU A 98 -0.72 -5.05 -0.56
N ASP A 99 -0.60 -5.88 0.49
CA ASP A 99 0.48 -5.77 1.47
C ASP A 99 1.85 -6.06 0.83
N ALA A 100 1.96 -7.08 -0.02
CA ALA A 100 3.20 -7.35 -0.76
C ALA A 100 3.58 -6.19 -1.69
N LEU A 101 2.60 -5.58 -2.38
CA LEU A 101 2.80 -4.40 -3.21
C LEU A 101 3.24 -3.19 -2.37
N ALA A 102 2.60 -2.96 -1.23
CA ALA A 102 2.95 -1.87 -0.32
C ALA A 102 4.35 -2.05 0.28
N GLN A 103 4.70 -3.27 0.68
CA GLN A 103 6.04 -3.61 1.17
C GLN A 103 7.10 -3.37 0.08
N ALA A 104 6.84 -3.80 -1.15
CA ALA A 104 7.76 -3.56 -2.27
C ALA A 104 7.96 -2.05 -2.54
N ALA A 105 6.87 -1.27 -2.54
CA ALA A 105 6.93 0.17 -2.71
C ALA A 105 7.67 0.87 -1.56
N PHE A 106 7.46 0.42 -0.32
CA PHE A 106 8.13 0.95 0.86
C PHE A 106 9.64 0.62 0.87
N GLU A 107 10.00 -0.62 0.54
CA GLU A 107 11.39 -1.04 0.43
C GLU A 107 12.12 -0.28 -0.68
N GLU A 108 11.45 -0.07 -1.82
CA GLU A 108 11.99 0.73 -2.91
C GLU A 108 12.20 2.19 -2.48
N ALA A 109 11.23 2.81 -1.80
CA ALA A 109 11.36 4.16 -1.28
C ALA A 109 12.48 4.29 -0.24
N ARG A 110 12.61 3.30 0.66
CA ARG A 110 13.66 3.23 1.66
C ARG A 110 15.04 3.07 1.02
N ARG A 111 15.15 2.22 -0.01
CA ARG A 111 16.39 2.04 -0.77
C ARG A 111 16.81 3.33 -1.48
N ARG A 112 15.87 4.01 -2.16
CA ARG A 112 16.14 5.30 -2.82
C ARG A 112 16.61 6.37 -1.82
N THR A 113 16.01 6.41 -0.64
CA THR A 113 16.41 7.36 0.42
C THR A 113 17.84 7.07 0.89
N ARG A 114 18.16 5.80 1.17
CA ARG A 114 19.50 5.40 1.59
C ARG A 114 20.56 5.66 0.51
N ASP A 115 20.26 5.34 -0.74
CA ASP A 115 21.16 5.58 -1.87
C ASP A 115 21.46 7.09 -2.04
N PHE A 116 20.50 7.96 -1.70
CA PHE A 116 20.70 9.41 -1.72
C PHE A 116 21.59 9.88 -0.57
N GLU A 117 21.35 9.39 0.65
CA GLU A 117 22.18 9.69 1.83
C GLU A 117 23.63 9.21 1.66
N ASP A 118 23.82 8.02 1.11
CA ASP A 118 25.15 7.45 0.86
C ASP A 118 25.92 8.29 -0.19
N ARG A 119 25.24 8.78 -1.23
CA ARG A 119 25.84 9.69 -2.24
C ARG A 119 26.19 11.06 -1.67
N ASP A 120 25.35 11.62 -0.83
CA ASP A 120 25.63 12.92 -0.19
C ASP A 120 26.85 12.80 0.74
N ARG A 121 26.93 11.71 1.51
CA ARG A 121 28.09 11.39 2.35
C ARG A 121 29.36 11.20 1.52
N SER A 122 29.31 10.38 0.46
CA SER A 122 30.49 10.14 -0.38
C SER A 122 30.96 11.42 -1.07
N HIS A 123 30.03 12.24 -1.57
CA HIS A 123 30.35 13.53 -2.19
C HIS A 123 31.01 14.49 -1.20
N ARG A 124 30.55 14.50 0.06
CA ARG A 124 31.18 15.29 1.13
C ARG A 124 32.59 14.80 1.46
N GLU A 125 32.78 13.48 1.60
CA GLU A 125 34.09 12.87 1.88
C GLU A 125 35.09 13.10 0.75
N ASP A 126 34.65 13.06 -0.52
CA ASP A 126 35.48 13.37 -1.70
C ASP A 126 35.92 14.84 -1.72
N LEU A 127 35.02 15.77 -1.38
CA LEU A 127 35.32 17.20 -1.26
C LEU A 127 36.33 17.47 -0.13
N GLU A 128 36.16 16.83 1.02
CA GLU A 128 37.08 16.93 2.15
C GLU A 128 38.46 16.34 1.82
N SER A 129 38.50 15.20 1.10
CA SER A 129 39.73 14.57 0.63
C SER A 129 40.49 15.43 -0.39
N ARG A 130 39.79 16.04 -1.35
CA ARG A 130 40.39 17.01 -2.29
C ARG A 130 40.92 18.26 -1.59
N ARG A 131 40.24 18.76 -0.55
CA ARG A 131 40.72 19.90 0.24
C ARG A 131 41.99 19.57 1.02
N GLN A 132 42.10 18.36 1.58
CA GLN A 132 43.32 17.92 2.26
C GLN A 132 44.49 17.72 1.29
N GLN A 133 44.26 17.18 0.10
CA GLN A 133 45.31 17.04 -0.94
C GLN A 133 45.81 18.40 -1.45
N ASN A 134 44.94 19.39 -1.60
CA ASN A 134 45.32 20.75 -1.98
C ASN A 134 45.93 21.58 -0.83
N SER A 135 45.96 21.06 0.40
CA SER A 135 46.54 21.75 1.57
C SER A 135 47.99 21.34 1.86
N SER A 136 48.65 20.55 1.00
CA SER A 136 50.10 20.35 1.05
C SER A 136 50.81 21.65 0.62
N PRO A 137 51.45 22.39 1.54
CA PRO A 137 52.26 23.55 1.21
C PRO A 137 53.63 23.06 0.73
N GLY A 138 54.20 23.76 -0.25
CA GLY A 138 55.47 23.41 -0.87
C GLY A 138 56.61 23.14 0.11
N SER A 139 57.40 22.11 -0.19
CA SER A 139 58.77 22.01 0.27
C SER A 139 59.66 22.78 -0.70
N ASP A 140 59.89 24.06 -0.40
CA ASP A 140 61.00 24.83 -0.95
C ASP A 140 62.28 24.46 -0.17
N VAL A 141 63.24 23.82 -0.84
CA VAL A 141 64.69 23.93 -0.55
C VAL A 141 65.47 23.28 -1.72
N GLY A 142 65.55 24.00 -2.83
CA GLY A 142 66.60 23.77 -3.84
C GLY A 142 67.92 24.36 -3.36
N ASN A 143 68.70 23.58 -2.59
CA ASN A 143 70.01 23.98 -2.07
C ASN A 143 71.10 23.81 -3.16
N ILE A 144 71.64 24.94 -3.64
CA ILE A 144 73.01 25.22 -4.15
C ILE A 144 73.82 24.08 -4.81
N ASP A 145 74.15 24.26 -6.10
CA ASP A 145 75.53 24.49 -6.57
C ASP A 145 75.57 24.56 -8.11
N ALA A 146 75.77 25.76 -8.66
CA ALA A 146 76.43 25.96 -9.96
C ALA A 146 76.56 27.46 -10.23
N GLY A 147 77.79 27.93 -10.40
CA GLY A 147 78.05 29.16 -11.14
C GLY A 147 78.53 30.32 -10.29
N GLN A 148 79.72 30.16 -9.72
CA GLN A 148 80.62 31.27 -9.42
C GLN A 148 80.71 32.19 -10.66
N LYS A 149 80.37 33.47 -10.48
CA LYS A 149 80.52 34.50 -11.51
C LYS A 149 81.99 34.90 -11.67
N MET A 150 82.40 34.99 -12.93
CA MET A 150 83.40 35.89 -13.54
C MET A 150 84.37 36.64 -12.60
N CYS A 151 85.67 36.42 -12.83
CA CYS A 151 86.60 37.41 -13.39
C CYS A 151 87.75 36.68 -14.09
#